data_AF-A0AA47N801-F1
#
_entry.id   AF-A0AA47N801-F1
#
_cell.length_a   1.000
_cell.length_b   1.000
_cell.length_c   1.000
_cell.angle_alpha   90.00
_cell.angle_beta   90.00
_cell.angle_gamma   90.00
#
_symmetry.space_group_name_H-M   'P 1'
#
loop_
_entity.id
_entity.type
_entity.pdbx_description
1 polymer ?
#
loop_
_entity_poly.entity_id
_entity_poly.type
_entity_poly.pdbx_seq_one_letter_code
_entity_poly.pdbx_strand_id
1 'polypeptide(L)'
;MVHYCRVFGCTNRSDREKHLEYYRLPKVITNQGEQCQKLSEERRRLWLAKLNQDLHGKNLDNVRICSAFLYQKDDPDWVPSVGMTGQQRSPEKAGTLSRYSRRGNRTQQRLREAAAADADAAAGAADAGAGVAAETDDPETDDPTTSGYIRSNLCSTETQSELIGDLIEAMNSKLQNLRTENIQLRSDVAHLSTTYDQSAFVDEDEKVLFFTGLPTYQNLVLFTFLSPHLPVKSLDKFKQLMLTLMRLRLNVSTTFLTCI
;
A
#
# COMPACT_ATOMS: atom_id res chain seq x y z
N MET A 1 2.94 -20.99 14.55
CA MET A 1 2.44 -19.69 15.07
C MET A 1 1.71 -18.99 13.93
N VAL A 2 0.51 -18.45 14.15
CA VAL A 2 -0.29 -17.79 13.09
C VAL A 2 0.05 -16.29 13.06
N HIS A 3 0.30 -15.75 11.87
CA HIS A 3 0.58 -14.34 11.67
C HIS A 3 -0.64 -13.64 11.08
N TYR A 4 -0.93 -12.45 11.61
CA TYR A 4 -2.02 -11.59 11.14
C TYR A 4 -1.42 -10.34 10.50
N CYS A 5 -1.91 -9.98 9.31
CA CYS A 5 -1.54 -8.71 8.70
C CYS A 5 -2.10 -7.55 9.54
N ARG A 6 -1.25 -6.58 9.86
CA ARG A 6 -1.62 -5.43 10.68
C ARG A 6 -2.13 -4.23 9.89
N VAL A 7 -2.20 -4.33 8.56
CA VAL A 7 -2.75 -3.26 7.72
C VAL A 7 -4.24 -3.06 8.03
N PHE A 8 -4.68 -1.80 8.10
CA PHE A 8 -6.07 -1.47 8.41
C PHE A 8 -7.02 -2.11 7.39
N GLY A 9 -8.05 -2.82 7.88
CA GLY A 9 -9.03 -3.50 7.02
C GLY A 9 -8.55 -4.80 6.39
N CYS A 10 -7.27 -5.18 6.53
CA CYS A 10 -6.79 -6.47 6.05
C CYS A 10 -7.26 -7.61 6.99
N THR A 11 -7.67 -8.74 6.40
CA THR A 11 -8.06 -9.94 7.16
C THR A 11 -7.16 -11.14 6.88
N ASN A 12 -6.06 -10.95 6.15
CA ASN A 12 -5.14 -12.01 5.75
C ASN A 12 -4.40 -12.60 6.97
N ARG A 13 -4.31 -13.93 6.98
CA ARG A 13 -3.71 -14.76 8.02
C ARG A 13 -2.82 -15.83 7.39
N SER A 14 -1.67 -16.09 8.01
CA SER A 14 -0.68 -17.00 7.42
C SER A 14 -1.12 -18.45 7.29
N ASP A 15 -2.14 -18.87 8.04
CA ASP A 15 -2.73 -20.21 7.99
C ASP A 15 -3.70 -20.38 6.81
N ARG A 16 -4.44 -19.32 6.46
CA ARG A 16 -5.42 -19.30 5.36
C ARG A 16 -4.77 -18.88 4.03
N GLU A 17 -4.03 -17.78 4.03
CA GLU A 17 -3.32 -17.27 2.85
C GLU A 17 -1.86 -17.73 2.82
N LYS A 18 -1.64 -19.01 2.51
CA LYS A 18 -0.30 -19.62 2.45
C LYS A 18 0.58 -19.09 1.31
N HIS A 19 -0.02 -18.48 0.29
CA HIS A 19 0.69 -17.87 -0.84
C HIS A 19 1.24 -16.47 -0.53
N LEU A 20 0.90 -15.91 0.65
CA LEU A 20 1.39 -14.60 1.07
C LEU A 20 2.53 -14.75 2.07
N GLU A 21 3.54 -13.89 1.92
CA GLU A 21 4.62 -13.75 2.89
C GLU A 21 4.26 -12.67 3.92
N TYR A 22 4.75 -12.81 5.15
CA TYR A 22 4.45 -11.91 6.27
C TYR A 22 5.74 -11.28 6.79
N TYR A 23 5.95 -10.01 6.46
CA TYR A 23 7.17 -9.27 6.77
C TYR A 23 7.08 -8.57 8.12
N ARG A 24 8.22 -8.45 8.80
CA ARG A 24 8.33 -7.74 10.08
C ARG A 24 8.49 -6.24 9.85
N LEU A 25 8.12 -5.45 10.86
CA LEU A 25 8.47 -4.04 10.90
C LEU A 25 10.01 -3.89 10.84
N PRO A 26 10.56 -3.00 10.00
CA PRO A 26 12.00 -2.73 9.98
C PRO A 26 12.52 -2.26 11.33
N LYS A 27 13.69 -2.78 11.70
CA LYS A 27 14.41 -2.37 12.90
C LYS A 27 15.30 -1.17 12.60
N VAL A 28 15.51 -0.34 13.62
CA VAL A 28 16.51 0.73 13.57
C VAL A 28 17.88 0.11 13.77
N ILE A 29 18.81 0.41 12.87
CA ILE A 29 20.17 -0.14 12.84
C ILE A 29 21.10 0.94 13.40
N THR A 30 21.62 0.74 14.62
CA THR A 30 22.48 1.73 15.30
C THR A 30 23.97 1.44 15.18
N ASN A 31 24.35 0.27 14.67
CA ASN A 31 25.73 -0.23 14.68
C ASN A 31 26.50 -0.02 13.35
N GLN A 32 25.89 0.60 12.34
CA GLN A 32 26.48 0.79 10.99
C GLN A 32 26.74 2.28 10.65
N GLY A 33 26.89 3.12 11.67
CA GLY A 33 27.14 4.55 11.51
C GLY A 33 25.87 5.41 11.42
N GLU A 34 26.06 6.73 11.48
CA GLU A 34 24.98 7.71 11.66
C GLU A 34 24.02 7.78 10.46
N GLN A 35 24.54 7.67 9.24
CA GLN A 35 23.71 7.72 8.03
C GLN A 35 22.77 6.52 7.92
N CYS A 36 23.27 5.30 8.16
CA CYS A 36 22.45 4.09 8.16
C CYS A 36 21.39 4.12 9.27
N GLN A 37 21.74 4.67 10.44
CA GLN A 37 20.78 4.88 11.52
C GLN A 37 19.64 5.80 11.07
N LYS A 38 19.95 7.00 10.55
CA LYS A 38 18.95 7.97 10.07
C LYS A 38 18.01 7.37 9.02
N LEU A 39 18.56 6.67 8.02
CA LEU A 39 17.75 6.01 6.98
C LEU A 39 16.86 4.91 7.56
N SER A 40 17.36 4.11 8.50
CA SER A 40 16.57 3.05 9.14
C SER A 40 15.46 3.59 10.06
N GLU A 41 15.69 4.73 10.73
CA GLU A 41 14.71 5.46 11.52
C GLU A 41 13.61 6.03 10.62
N GLU A 42 13.99 6.69 9.53
CA GLU A 42 13.06 7.25 8.57
C GLU A 42 12.19 6.17 7.93
N ARG A 43 12.79 5.06 7.50
CA ARG A 43 12.08 3.88 6.97
C ARG A 43 11.08 3.33 7.99
N ARG A 44 11.47 3.17 9.26
CA ARG A 44 10.57 2.70 10.32
C ARG A 44 9.44 3.71 10.60
N ARG A 45 9.74 5.01 10.59
CA ARG A 45 8.75 6.09 10.75
C ARG A 45 7.71 6.06 9.63
N LEU A 46 8.14 5.91 8.37
CA LEU A 46 7.24 5.80 7.22
C LEU A 46 6.32 4.58 7.30
N TRP A 47 6.86 3.42 7.68
CA TRP A 47 6.07 2.20 7.90
C TRP A 47 4.97 2.40 8.96
N LEU A 48 5.32 3.02 10.10
CA LEU A 48 4.36 3.28 11.17
C LEU A 48 3.31 4.32 10.77
N ALA A 49 3.73 5.40 10.10
CA ALA A 49 2.82 6.41 9.58
C ALA A 49 1.80 5.83 8.59
N LYS A 50 2.23 4.92 7.71
CA LYS A 50 1.38 4.25 6.72
C LYS A 50 0.39 3.27 7.34
N LEU A 51 0.76 2.59 8.41
CA LEU A 51 -0.17 1.72 9.15
C LEU A 51 -1.31 2.52 9.81
N ASN A 52 -1.09 3.80 10.11
CA ASN A 52 -2.05 4.73 10.69
C ASN A 52 -2.87 4.11 11.84
N GLN A 53 -2.16 3.47 12.77
CA GLN A 53 -2.75 2.77 13.91
C GLN A 53 -1.99 3.11 15.18
N ASP A 54 -2.72 3.14 16.29
CA ASP A 54 -2.10 3.22 17.60
C ASP A 54 -1.47 1.87 17.96
N LEU A 55 -0.14 1.86 17.91
CA LEU A 55 0.73 0.74 18.30
C LEU A 55 1.48 1.03 19.61
N HIS A 56 1.12 2.10 20.33
CA HIS A 56 1.73 2.42 21.62
C HIS A 56 1.56 1.26 22.62
N GLY A 57 2.62 0.93 23.34
CA GLY A 57 2.65 -0.17 24.31
C GLY A 57 2.59 -1.59 23.72
N LYS A 58 2.55 -1.77 22.40
CA LYS A 58 2.57 -3.09 21.76
C LYS A 58 4.00 -3.50 21.39
N ASN A 59 4.26 -4.80 21.42
CA ASN A 59 5.53 -5.33 20.93
C ASN A 59 5.60 -5.21 19.39
N LEU A 60 6.40 -4.24 18.92
CA LEU A 60 6.60 -3.96 17.50
C LEU A 60 7.26 -5.13 16.74
N ASP A 61 7.98 -6.02 17.43
CA ASP A 61 8.59 -7.22 16.81
C ASP A 61 7.58 -8.26 16.36
N ASN A 62 6.33 -8.18 16.85
CA ASN A 62 5.23 -9.06 16.47
C ASN A 62 4.34 -8.48 15.37
N VAL A 63 4.54 -7.22 14.99
CA VAL A 63 3.82 -6.59 13.90
C VAL A 63 4.22 -7.24 12.58
N ARG A 64 3.23 -7.69 11.80
CA ARG A 64 3.42 -8.31 10.49
C ARG A 64 2.60 -7.60 9.43
N ILE A 65 3.14 -7.52 8.22
CA ILE A 65 2.44 -7.01 7.04
C ILE A 65 2.54 -8.06 5.94
N CYS A 66 1.42 -8.39 5.29
CA CYS A 66 1.44 -9.38 4.21
C CYS A 66 1.97 -8.76 2.90
N SER A 67 2.57 -9.59 2.06
CA SER A 67 3.14 -9.22 0.75
C SER A 67 2.16 -8.47 -0.17
N ALA A 68 0.85 -8.65 -0.01
CA ALA A 68 -0.18 -7.96 -0.80
C ALA A 68 -0.12 -6.42 -0.71
N PHE A 69 0.48 -5.84 0.33
CA PHE A 69 0.57 -4.37 0.50
C PHE A 69 1.97 -3.81 0.22
N LEU A 70 2.92 -4.66 -0.14
CA LEU A 70 4.29 -4.27 -0.49
C LEU A 70 4.40 -4.20 -2.02
N TYR A 71 5.01 -3.14 -2.55
CA TYR A 71 5.40 -3.10 -3.97
C TYR A 71 6.59 -4.05 -4.23
N GLN A 72 6.92 -4.21 -5.52
CA GLN A 72 7.88 -5.18 -6.07
C GLN A 72 9.12 -5.38 -5.18
N LYS A 73 9.54 -6.65 -5.04
CA LYS A 73 10.61 -7.13 -4.15
C LYS A 73 11.95 -6.39 -4.28
N ASP A 74 12.13 -5.67 -5.38
CA ASP A 74 13.39 -5.03 -5.79
C ASP A 74 13.38 -3.49 -5.61
N ASP A 75 12.32 -2.90 -5.04
CA ASP A 75 12.30 -1.47 -4.71
C ASP A 75 13.14 -1.20 -3.43
N PRO A 76 14.18 -0.33 -3.49
CA PRO A 76 14.98 0.03 -2.32
C PRO A 76 14.15 0.64 -1.17
N ASP A 77 12.99 1.22 -1.51
CA ASP A 77 11.99 1.79 -0.60
C ASP A 77 10.71 0.93 -0.55
N TRP A 78 10.89 -0.37 -0.27
CA TRP A 78 9.91 -1.38 0.17
C TRP A 78 8.97 -0.96 1.35
N VAL A 79 8.57 0.30 1.47
CA VAL A 79 7.50 0.78 2.35
C VAL A 79 6.16 0.31 1.78
N PRO A 80 5.28 -0.30 2.60
CA PRO A 80 3.94 -0.65 2.15
C PRO A 80 3.19 0.59 1.67
N SER A 81 2.87 0.64 0.38
CA SER A 81 2.25 1.80 -0.25
C SER A 81 1.05 1.44 -1.12
N VAL A 82 0.86 0.15 -1.48
CA VAL A 82 -0.31 -0.32 -2.23
C VAL A 82 -1.57 -0.21 -1.36
N GLY A 83 -2.57 0.55 -1.80
CA GLY A 83 -3.93 0.50 -1.22
C GLY A 83 -4.09 0.98 0.24
N MET A 84 -3.10 1.69 0.79
CA MET A 84 -3.13 2.17 2.19
C MET A 84 -3.83 3.51 2.41
N THR A 85 -4.13 4.27 1.36
CA THR A 85 -4.87 5.54 1.47
C THR A 85 -6.38 5.27 1.43
N GLY A 86 -6.91 4.84 2.57
CA GLY A 86 -8.34 4.65 2.80
C GLY A 86 -8.92 5.67 3.78
N GLN A 87 -8.81 6.97 3.50
CA GLN A 87 -9.81 7.94 3.97
C GLN A 87 -11.04 7.83 3.06
N GLN A 88 -11.68 6.67 3.08
CA GLN A 88 -13.07 6.53 2.69
C GLN A 88 -13.77 6.27 4.01
N ARG A 89 -14.56 7.24 4.49
CA ARG A 89 -15.65 6.92 5.41
C ARG A 89 -16.32 5.68 4.83
N SER A 90 -16.26 4.57 5.57
CA SER A 90 -16.79 3.30 5.11
C SER A 90 -18.21 3.55 4.59
N PRO A 91 -18.59 3.11 3.38
CA PRO A 91 -20.01 2.85 3.17
C PRO A 91 -20.39 1.85 4.27
N GLU A 92 -21.49 2.11 4.97
CA GLU A 92 -21.97 1.24 6.05
C GLU A 92 -21.88 -0.22 5.57
N LYS A 93 -20.98 -0.98 6.18
CA LYS A 93 -20.68 -2.34 5.72
C LYS A 93 -21.95 -3.18 5.93
N ALA A 94 -22.51 -3.71 4.84
CA ALA A 94 -23.57 -4.73 4.87
C ALA A 94 -23.26 -5.93 5.81
N GLY A 95 -21.99 -6.15 6.15
CA GLY A 95 -21.55 -7.14 7.14
C GLY A 95 -21.94 -6.84 8.59
N THR A 96 -22.16 -5.57 8.98
CA THR A 96 -22.58 -5.22 10.35
C THR A 96 -24.04 -5.60 10.57
N LEU A 97 -24.91 -5.37 9.56
CA LEU A 97 -26.29 -5.87 9.53
C LEU A 97 -26.30 -7.40 9.58
N SER A 98 -25.44 -8.08 8.82
CA SER A 98 -25.36 -9.56 8.84
C SER A 98 -24.97 -10.13 10.22
N ARG A 99 -24.07 -9.47 10.97
CA ARG A 99 -23.72 -9.90 12.35
C ARG A 99 -24.83 -9.61 13.34
N TYR A 100 -25.46 -8.44 13.24
CA TYR A 100 -26.59 -8.06 14.08
C TYR A 100 -27.78 -9.00 13.88
N SER A 101 -28.15 -9.29 12.62
CA SER A 101 -29.22 -10.24 12.28
C SER A 101 -28.89 -11.66 12.75
N ARG A 102 -27.65 -12.13 12.65
CA ARG A 102 -27.26 -13.45 13.19
C ARG A 102 -27.36 -13.52 14.71
N ARG A 103 -27.00 -12.43 15.41
CA ARG A 103 -27.14 -12.36 16.88
C ARG A 103 -28.62 -12.30 17.27
N GLY A 104 -29.43 -11.53 16.54
CA GLY A 104 -30.89 -11.46 16.69
C GLY A 104 -31.55 -12.83 16.49
N ASN A 105 -31.22 -13.52 15.40
CA ASN A 105 -31.79 -14.85 15.09
C ASN A 105 -31.42 -15.90 16.15
N ARG A 106 -30.19 -15.90 16.66
CA ARG A 106 -29.80 -16.78 17.77
C ARG A 106 -30.54 -16.47 19.07
N THR A 107 -30.82 -15.20 19.31
CA THR A 107 -31.57 -14.78 20.51
C THR A 107 -33.05 -15.16 20.38
N GLN A 108 -33.65 -14.95 19.21
CA GLN A 108 -35.02 -15.39 18.92
C GLN A 108 -35.16 -16.91 18.94
N GLN A 109 -34.16 -17.65 18.45
CA GLN A 109 -34.18 -19.10 18.51
C GLN A 109 -34.11 -19.63 19.95
N ARG A 110 -33.27 -19.04 20.81
CA ARG A 110 -33.26 -19.35 22.25
C ARG A 110 -34.57 -19.02 22.95
N LEU A 111 -35.21 -17.90 22.58
CA LEU A 111 -36.52 -17.53 23.12
C LEU A 111 -37.63 -18.49 22.65
N ARG A 112 -37.57 -18.97 21.40
CA ARG A 112 -38.50 -20.00 20.89
C ARG A 112 -38.28 -21.37 21.53
N GLU A 113 -37.02 -21.76 21.74
CA GLU A 113 -36.65 -23.00 22.43
C GLU A 113 -37.04 -22.95 23.91
N ALA A 114 -36.88 -21.80 24.58
CA ALA A 114 -37.37 -21.59 25.94
C ALA A 114 -38.90 -21.61 26.02
N ALA A 115 -39.59 -20.91 25.11
CA ALA A 115 -41.06 -20.92 25.06
C ALA A 115 -41.63 -22.31 24.71
N ALA A 116 -40.93 -23.11 23.90
CA ALA A 116 -41.31 -24.49 23.63
C ALA A 116 -41.09 -25.40 24.86
N ALA A 117 -40.01 -25.19 25.62
CA ALA A 117 -39.78 -25.87 26.89
C ALA A 117 -40.80 -25.48 27.97
N ASP A 118 -41.23 -24.21 28.00
CA ASP A 118 -42.28 -23.72 28.89
C ASP A 118 -43.68 -24.24 28.48
N ALA A 119 -43.94 -24.42 27.18
CA ALA A 119 -45.17 -25.02 26.68
C ALA A 119 -45.25 -26.54 26.96
N ASP A 120 -44.14 -27.27 26.87
CA ASP A 120 -44.06 -28.68 27.28
C ASP A 120 -44.20 -28.85 28.81
N ALA A 121 -43.75 -27.87 29.60
CA ALA A 121 -43.99 -27.84 31.05
C ALA A 121 -45.45 -27.51 31.41
N ALA A 122 -46.12 -26.64 30.63
CA ALA A 122 -47.52 -26.30 30.82
C ALA A 122 -48.48 -27.43 30.39
N ALA A 123 -48.10 -28.26 29.41
CA ALA A 123 -48.85 -29.45 29.01
C ALA A 123 -48.89 -30.54 30.11
N GLY A 124 -48.01 -30.46 31.11
CA GLY A 124 -47.97 -31.36 32.27
C GLY A 124 -48.86 -30.93 33.46
N ALA A 125 -49.57 -29.80 33.38
CA ALA A 125 -50.34 -29.26 34.50
C ALA A 125 -51.78 -28.86 34.11
N ALA A 126 -52.45 -29.69 33.31
CA ALA A 126 -53.89 -29.61 33.10
C ALA A 126 -54.62 -30.56 34.05
N ASP A 127 -54.89 -30.13 35.28
CA ASP A 127 -56.11 -30.52 35.99
C ASP A 127 -56.64 -29.39 36.89
N ALA A 128 -57.94 -29.14 36.72
CA ALA A 128 -58.85 -28.26 37.46
C ALA A 128 -58.75 -26.72 37.33
N GLY A 129 -59.80 -26.14 36.73
CA GLY A 129 -60.45 -24.94 37.28
C GLY A 129 -60.83 -23.82 36.32
N ALA A 130 -62.12 -23.68 36.05
CA ALA A 130 -62.75 -22.75 35.12
C ALA A 130 -62.68 -21.24 35.49
N GLY A 131 -62.82 -20.36 34.49
CA GLY A 131 -63.18 -18.95 34.67
C GLY A 131 -63.00 -18.08 33.42
N VAL A 132 -64.12 -17.75 32.77
CA VAL A 132 -64.29 -17.02 31.50
C VAL A 132 -64.33 -15.49 31.72
N ALA A 133 -63.77 -14.69 30.80
CA ALA A 133 -64.45 -13.56 30.13
C ALA A 133 -63.49 -12.78 29.19
N ALA A 134 -64.03 -12.43 28.02
CA ALA A 134 -63.39 -11.76 26.88
C ALA A 134 -63.88 -10.30 26.73
N GLU A 135 -63.44 -9.67 25.63
CA GLU A 135 -63.90 -8.40 24.98
C GLU A 135 -62.99 -7.18 25.24
N THR A 136 -62.08 -6.84 24.32
CA THR A 136 -62.19 -6.05 23.05
C THR A 136 -62.35 -4.56 23.26
N ASP A 137 -61.41 -3.76 22.73
CA ASP A 137 -61.70 -2.57 21.91
C ASP A 137 -60.40 -1.98 21.34
N ASP A 138 -60.36 -1.89 20.00
CA ASP A 138 -59.52 -1.03 19.17
C ASP A 138 -60.43 0.15 18.73
N PRO A 139 -59.95 1.38 18.54
CA PRO A 139 -59.50 1.72 17.19
C PRO A 139 -58.36 2.75 17.05
N GLU A 140 -57.80 2.70 15.84
CA GLU A 140 -56.77 3.52 15.17
C GLU A 140 -56.84 5.05 15.36
N THR A 141 -55.68 5.70 15.29
CA THR A 141 -55.48 6.95 14.52
C THR A 141 -54.00 7.19 14.17
N ASP A 142 -53.82 7.72 12.96
CA ASP A 142 -52.62 7.84 12.12
C ASP A 142 -51.56 8.90 12.50
N ASP A 143 -50.29 8.52 12.28
CA ASP A 143 -49.16 9.24 11.62
C ASP A 143 -48.52 10.52 12.30
N PRO A 144 -47.40 11.09 11.78
CA PRO A 144 -46.05 10.94 12.35
C PRO A 144 -45.39 12.32 12.65
N THR A 145 -44.08 12.34 12.90
CA THR A 145 -43.11 13.42 12.53
C THR A 145 -42.19 13.89 13.67
N THR A 146 -40.99 13.33 13.63
CA THR A 146 -39.69 13.95 13.90
C THR A 146 -39.63 15.47 13.68
N SER A 147 -39.37 16.25 14.73
CA SER A 147 -38.64 17.53 14.59
C SER A 147 -38.02 17.95 15.93
N GLY A 148 -36.89 17.32 16.27
CA GLY A 148 -35.99 17.78 17.33
C GLY A 148 -34.80 18.49 16.71
N TYR A 149 -35.03 19.60 16.02
CA TYR A 149 -33.95 20.46 15.53
C TYR A 149 -33.24 21.11 16.72
N ILE A 150 -32.09 20.56 17.10
CA ILE A 150 -31.09 21.30 17.86
C ILE A 150 -30.62 22.45 16.97
N ARG A 151 -30.99 23.66 17.38
CA ARG A 151 -30.50 24.93 16.86
C ARG A 151 -29.02 25.05 17.18
N SER A 152 -28.17 24.46 16.35
CA SER A 152 -26.74 24.80 16.33
C SER A 152 -26.56 26.06 15.50
N ASN A 153 -26.10 27.08 16.21
CA ASN A 153 -25.65 28.39 15.79
C ASN A 153 -24.97 28.34 14.40
N LEU A 154 -25.65 28.83 13.35
CA LEU A 154 -24.95 29.29 12.15
C LEU A 154 -24.18 30.54 12.55
N CYS A 155 -22.96 30.34 13.05
CA CYS A 155 -21.96 31.39 13.02
C CYS A 155 -21.50 31.50 11.57
N SER A 156 -21.93 32.57 10.91
CA SER A 156 -21.33 33.04 9.66
C SER A 156 -19.82 33.03 9.80
N THR A 157 -19.15 32.12 9.10
CA THR A 157 -17.72 32.21 8.85
C THR A 157 -17.56 32.27 7.33
N GLU A 158 -18.04 33.36 6.77
CA GLU A 158 -17.48 33.87 5.53
C GLU A 158 -16.00 34.17 5.82
N THR A 159 -15.10 33.72 4.95
CA THR A 159 -13.61 33.73 5.03
C THR A 159 -12.93 32.42 5.49
N GLN A 160 -13.09 31.35 4.71
CA GLN A 160 -12.10 30.26 4.67
C GLN A 160 -11.78 29.73 3.25
N SER A 161 -12.38 30.29 2.21
CA SER A 161 -12.17 29.83 0.83
C SER A 161 -10.81 30.24 0.25
N GLU A 162 -10.28 31.39 0.64
CA GLU A 162 -9.01 31.91 0.10
C GLU A 162 -7.80 31.09 0.56
N LEU A 163 -7.68 30.79 1.86
CA LEU A 163 -6.60 29.94 2.39
C LEU A 163 -6.64 28.51 1.84
N ILE A 164 -7.83 28.00 1.51
CA ILE A 164 -8.01 26.69 0.87
C ILE A 164 -7.63 26.77 -0.62
N GLY A 165 -7.98 27.87 -1.30
CA GLY A 165 -7.60 28.16 -2.68
C GLY A 165 -6.09 28.25 -2.86
N ASP A 166 -5.42 29.03 -2.03
CA ASP A 166 -3.96 29.21 -2.07
C ASP A 166 -3.22 27.88 -1.83
N LEU A 167 -3.72 27.04 -0.92
CA LEU A 167 -3.15 25.72 -0.66
C LEU A 167 -3.34 24.78 -1.87
N ILE A 168 -4.51 24.82 -2.50
CA ILE A 168 -4.80 24.04 -3.71
C ILE A 168 -3.91 24.51 -4.86
N GLU A 169 -3.74 25.81 -5.04
CA GLU A 169 -2.89 26.38 -6.09
C GLU A 169 -1.41 26.06 -5.85
N ALA A 170 -0.91 26.19 -4.62
CA ALA A 170 0.44 25.79 -4.26
C ALA A 170 0.70 24.30 -4.50
N MET A 171 -0.28 23.44 -4.15
CA MET A 171 -0.19 22.01 -4.41
C MET A 171 -0.21 21.71 -5.91
N ASN A 172 -1.09 22.35 -6.67
CA ASN A 172 -1.18 22.18 -8.12
C ASN A 172 0.10 22.66 -8.82
N SER A 173 0.67 23.79 -8.39
CA SER A 173 1.95 24.30 -8.87
C SER A 173 3.08 23.31 -8.57
N LYS A 174 3.14 22.74 -7.36
CA LYS A 174 4.13 21.71 -7.03
C LYS A 174 3.94 20.45 -7.87
N LEU A 175 2.69 20.01 -8.11
CA LEU A 175 2.40 18.87 -8.99
C LEU A 175 2.80 19.15 -10.44
N GLN A 176 2.59 20.36 -10.95
CA GLN A 176 3.06 20.74 -12.28
C GLN A 176 4.59 20.74 -12.35
N ASN A 177 5.28 21.33 -11.38
CA ASN A 177 6.74 21.32 -11.31
C ASN A 177 7.32 19.90 -11.23
N LEU A 178 6.71 19.01 -10.43
CA LEU A 178 7.14 17.62 -10.37
C LEU A 178 6.87 16.87 -11.68
N ARG A 179 5.79 17.20 -12.39
CA ARG A 179 5.52 16.61 -13.71
C ARG A 179 6.53 17.07 -14.75
N THR A 180 6.87 18.35 -14.80
CA THR A 180 7.87 18.87 -15.74
C THR A 180 9.24 18.28 -15.46
N GLU A 181 9.64 18.23 -14.19
CA GLU A 181 10.88 17.57 -13.76
C GLU A 181 10.90 16.09 -14.14
N ASN A 182 9.80 15.35 -13.93
CA ASN A 182 9.74 13.94 -14.30
C ASN A 182 9.85 13.73 -15.82
N ILE A 183 9.22 14.59 -16.62
CA ILE A 183 9.34 14.56 -18.09
C ILE A 183 10.79 14.83 -18.49
N GLN A 184 11.43 15.83 -17.88
CA GLN A 184 12.81 16.18 -18.18
C GLN A 184 13.78 15.06 -17.79
N LEU A 185 13.68 14.51 -16.59
CA LEU A 185 14.48 13.36 -16.16
C LEU A 185 14.28 12.14 -17.06
N ARG A 186 13.05 11.86 -17.49
CA ARG A 186 12.78 10.78 -18.46
C ARG A 186 13.45 11.04 -19.80
N SER A 187 13.46 12.28 -20.27
CA SER A 187 14.16 12.69 -21.48
C SER A 187 15.67 12.53 -21.33
N ASP A 188 16.24 12.94 -20.21
CA ASP A 188 17.68 12.84 -19.94
C ASP A 188 18.13 11.38 -19.88
N VAL A 189 17.36 10.52 -19.20
CA VAL A 189 17.63 9.08 -19.16
C VAL A 189 17.54 8.45 -20.55
N ALA A 190 16.54 8.81 -21.34
CA ALA A 190 16.41 8.32 -22.72
C ALA A 190 17.59 8.78 -23.60
N HIS A 191 17.99 10.04 -23.47
CA HIS A 191 19.12 10.61 -24.19
C HIS A 191 20.44 9.92 -23.81
N LEU A 192 20.72 9.76 -22.50
CA LEU A 192 21.89 9.05 -22.01
C LEU A 192 21.91 7.60 -22.49
N SER A 193 20.78 6.89 -22.41
CA SER A 193 20.67 5.51 -22.90
C SER A 193 21.02 5.40 -24.39
N THR A 194 20.56 6.35 -25.20
CA THR A 194 20.79 6.37 -26.66
C THR A 194 22.24 6.75 -26.98
N THR A 195 22.85 7.64 -26.19
CA THR A 195 24.23 8.12 -26.39
C THR A 195 25.26 6.98 -26.32
N TYR A 196 24.96 5.93 -25.57
CA TYR A 196 25.81 4.76 -25.37
C TYR A 196 25.33 3.49 -26.10
N ASP A 197 24.32 3.60 -26.97
CA ASP A 197 23.91 2.49 -27.83
C ASP A 197 24.93 2.25 -28.95
N GLN A 198 24.93 1.03 -29.49
CA GLN A 198 25.84 0.62 -30.56
C GLN A 198 25.78 1.55 -31.78
N SER A 199 24.59 2.00 -32.15
CA SER A 199 24.37 2.94 -33.27
C SER A 199 25.06 4.29 -33.06
N ALA A 200 25.22 4.75 -31.81
CA ALA A 200 25.84 6.02 -31.49
C ALA A 200 27.38 6.01 -31.58
N PHE A 201 27.97 4.87 -31.94
CA PHE A 201 29.41 4.71 -32.17
C PHE A 201 29.75 4.36 -33.63
N VAL A 202 28.75 4.09 -34.46
CA VAL A 202 28.95 3.81 -35.88
C VAL A 202 29.55 5.05 -36.53
N ASP A 203 30.68 4.88 -37.22
CA ASP A 203 31.43 5.92 -37.92
C ASP A 203 31.98 7.07 -37.03
N GLU A 204 31.92 6.90 -35.70
CA GLU A 204 32.40 7.88 -34.70
C GLU A 204 33.73 7.40 -34.08
N ASP A 205 34.77 7.30 -34.91
CA ASP A 205 36.08 6.73 -34.52
C ASP A 205 36.74 7.48 -33.35
N GLU A 206 36.60 8.82 -33.30
CA GLU A 206 37.12 9.63 -32.20
C GLU A 206 36.47 9.27 -30.86
N LYS A 207 35.14 9.06 -30.89
CA LYS A 207 34.36 8.66 -29.72
C LYS A 207 34.73 7.25 -29.27
N VAL A 208 34.88 6.32 -30.21
CA VAL A 208 35.34 4.94 -29.93
C VAL A 208 36.73 4.96 -29.31
N LEU A 209 37.66 5.72 -29.89
CA LEU A 209 39.00 5.89 -29.35
C LEU A 209 38.90 6.42 -27.93
N PHE A 210 38.26 7.57 -27.72
CA PHE A 210 38.15 8.23 -26.42
C PHE A 210 37.66 7.30 -25.30
N PHE A 211 36.62 6.50 -25.56
CA PHE A 211 36.02 5.66 -24.53
C PHE A 211 36.67 4.29 -24.38
N THR A 212 37.23 3.69 -25.44
CA THR A 212 37.65 2.28 -25.40
C THR A 212 39.14 2.04 -25.46
N GLY A 213 39.93 2.93 -26.07
CA GLY A 213 41.32 2.57 -26.42
C GLY A 213 41.49 2.22 -27.89
N LEU A 214 40.41 1.80 -28.54
CA LEU A 214 40.47 1.20 -29.85
C LEU A 214 40.50 2.29 -30.94
N PRO A 215 41.34 2.12 -31.97
CA PRO A 215 41.56 3.18 -32.95
C PRO A 215 40.35 3.47 -33.85
N THR A 216 39.48 2.50 -34.09
CA THR A 216 38.28 2.67 -34.95
C THR A 216 37.13 1.79 -34.50
N TYR A 217 35.89 2.15 -34.89
CA TYR A 217 34.67 1.37 -34.65
C TYR A 217 34.77 -0.06 -35.22
N GLN A 218 35.52 -0.27 -36.29
CA GLN A 218 35.73 -1.61 -36.86
C GLN A 218 36.37 -2.58 -35.86
N ASN A 219 37.14 -2.09 -34.89
CA ASN A 219 37.70 -2.94 -33.83
C ASN A 219 36.63 -3.42 -32.84
N LEU A 220 35.48 -2.75 -32.76
CA LEU A 220 34.32 -3.21 -31.99
C LEU A 220 33.61 -4.40 -32.66
N VAL A 221 34.04 -4.87 -33.85
CA VAL A 221 33.65 -6.19 -34.39
C VAL A 221 33.96 -7.30 -33.39
N LEU A 222 34.95 -7.12 -32.49
CA LEU A 222 35.20 -8.03 -31.37
C LEU A 222 33.94 -8.32 -30.53
N PHE A 223 33.00 -7.38 -30.45
CA PHE A 223 31.71 -7.59 -29.79
C PHE A 223 30.95 -8.80 -30.35
N THR A 224 31.00 -9.05 -31.66
CA THR A 224 30.31 -10.20 -32.27
C THR A 224 30.86 -11.53 -31.75
N PHE A 225 32.17 -11.60 -31.48
CA PHE A 225 32.83 -12.78 -30.92
C PHE A 225 32.61 -12.90 -29.41
N LEU A 226 32.51 -11.79 -28.68
CA LEU A 226 32.32 -11.77 -27.24
C LEU A 226 30.85 -11.93 -26.81
N SER A 227 29.91 -11.48 -27.64
CA SER A 227 28.48 -11.46 -27.35
C SER A 227 27.89 -12.81 -26.89
N PRO A 228 28.25 -13.97 -27.48
CA PRO A 228 27.78 -15.28 -27.01
C PRO A 228 28.25 -15.64 -25.60
N HIS A 229 29.40 -15.12 -25.17
CA HIS A 229 30.03 -15.42 -23.89
C HIS A 229 29.66 -14.41 -22.78
N LEU A 230 29.00 -13.31 -23.13
CA LEU A 230 28.56 -12.31 -22.17
C LEU A 230 27.30 -12.75 -21.40
N PRO A 231 27.24 -12.55 -20.08
CA PRO A 231 26.09 -12.91 -19.28
C PRO A 231 24.88 -12.05 -19.66
N VAL A 232 23.70 -12.67 -19.71
CA VAL A 232 22.44 -11.95 -19.85
C VAL A 232 22.12 -11.33 -18.49
N LYS A 233 22.24 -10.00 -18.39
CA LYS A 233 21.94 -9.20 -17.20
C LYS A 233 20.88 -8.16 -17.55
N SER A 234 20.55 -7.28 -16.60
CA SER A 234 19.64 -6.14 -16.80
C SER A 234 20.14 -5.15 -17.87
N LEU A 235 21.45 -5.12 -18.12
CA LEU A 235 22.08 -4.24 -19.10
C LEU A 235 22.35 -4.96 -20.42
N ASP A 236 22.16 -4.26 -21.53
CA ASP A 236 22.46 -4.76 -22.87
C ASP A 236 23.93 -5.21 -23.02
N LYS A 237 24.17 -6.26 -23.82
CA LYS A 237 25.50 -6.86 -23.96
C LYS A 237 26.53 -5.90 -24.55
N PHE A 238 26.13 -5.03 -25.49
CA PHE A 238 27.05 -4.03 -26.04
C PHE A 238 27.43 -3.02 -24.97
N LYS A 239 26.45 -2.53 -24.20
CA LYS A 239 26.68 -1.63 -23.06
C LYS A 239 27.57 -2.26 -21.99
N GLN A 240 27.41 -3.56 -21.71
CA GLN A 240 28.29 -4.29 -20.80
C GLN A 240 29.75 -4.26 -21.29
N LEU A 241 29.99 -4.60 -22.57
CA LEU A 241 31.33 -4.51 -23.15
C LEU A 241 31.87 -3.08 -23.08
N MET A 242 31.04 -2.09 -23.41
CA MET A 242 31.47 -0.70 -23.46
C MET A 242 31.87 -0.17 -22.08
N LEU A 243 31.07 -0.42 -21.05
CA LEU A 243 31.42 -0.07 -19.67
C LEU A 243 32.70 -0.76 -19.20
N THR A 244 32.95 -2.01 -19.62
CA THR A 244 34.21 -2.69 -19.29
C THR A 244 35.42 -2.04 -19.96
N LEU A 245 35.32 -1.66 -21.24
CA LEU A 245 36.41 -0.98 -21.95
C LEU A 245 36.64 0.43 -21.40
N MET A 246 35.57 1.19 -21.12
CA MET A 246 35.64 2.48 -20.45
C MET A 246 36.31 2.37 -19.09
N ARG A 247 35.98 1.34 -18.30
CA ARG A 247 36.62 1.07 -17.02
C ARG A 247 38.13 0.87 -17.17
N LEU A 248 38.53 0.04 -18.12
CA LEU A 248 39.93 -0.30 -18.36
C LEU A 248 40.73 0.91 -18.84
N ARG A 249 40.16 1.74 -19.71
CA ARG A 249 40.82 2.93 -20.27
C ARG A 249 40.83 4.11 -19.31
N LEU A 250 39.68 4.47 -18.75
CA LEU A 250 39.51 5.69 -17.95
C LEU A 250 39.80 5.45 -16.46
N ASN A 251 40.14 4.21 -16.07
CA ASN A 251 40.40 3.79 -14.69
C ASN A 251 39.27 4.20 -13.72
N VAL A 252 38.04 4.07 -14.18
CA VAL A 252 36.85 4.50 -13.45
C VAL A 252 36.44 3.42 -12.44
N SER A 253 35.97 3.83 -11.26
CA SER A 253 35.53 2.89 -10.22
C SER A 253 34.28 2.12 -10.66
N THR A 254 34.13 0.88 -10.19
CA THR A 254 32.90 0.10 -10.43
C THR A 254 31.67 0.78 -9.86
N THR A 255 31.83 1.50 -8.74
CA THR A 255 30.76 2.29 -8.11
C THR A 255 30.27 3.42 -9.01
N PHE A 256 31.16 4.06 -9.76
CA PHE A 256 30.77 5.10 -10.71
C PHE A 256 30.04 4.52 -11.92
N LEU A 257 30.50 3.37 -12.44
CA LEU A 257 29.87 2.72 -13.59
C LEU A 257 28.54 2.04 -13.27
N THR A 258 28.25 1.74 -12.01
CA THR A 258 26.93 1.24 -11.57
C THR A 258 25.86 2.34 -11.45
N CYS A 259 26.26 3.61 -11.54
CA CYS A 259 25.36 4.76 -11.52
C CYS A 259 24.98 5.27 -12.92
N ILE A 260 25.54 4.67 -13.98
CA ILE A 260 25.21 4.92 -15.39
C ILE A 260 24.30 3.79 -15.88
#